data_AF-A0A1F7QRZ9-F1
#
_entry.id   AF-A0A1F7QRZ9-F1
#
_cell.length_a   1.000
_cell.length_b   1.000
_cell.length_c   1.000
_cell.angle_alpha   90.00
_cell.angle_beta   90.00
_cell.angle_gamma   90.00
#
_symmetry.space_group_name_H-M   'P 1'
#
loop_
_entity.id
_entity.type
_entity.pdbx_description
1 polymer ?
#
loop_
_entity_poly.entity_id
_entity_poly.type
_entity_poly.pdbx_seq_one_letter_code
_entity_poly.pdbx_strand_id
1 'polypeptide(L)'
;MKQAILLHGTGGSDTDYFWFEDTKKYLEENGYKVWWPLMPHTERPTLQDSLDFLNENMPKLDQESIVIAHSSACPLALSLFETLQTPIEQTILVSGYYVSIDDQGFSELMLQEDEYDWDVIKKVAGEIIVINSDNDPWGCNDK
;
A
#
# COMPACT_ATOMS: atom_id res chain seq x y z
N MET A 1 -19.08 -4.15 3.19
CA MET A 1 -18.75 -4.30 4.63
C MET A 1 -17.53 -3.43 4.88
N LYS A 2 -17.53 -2.54 5.88
CA LYS A 2 -16.35 -1.73 6.16
C LYS A 2 -15.13 -2.60 6.47
N GLN A 3 -14.12 -2.52 5.63
CA GLN A 3 -12.86 -3.23 5.82
C GLN A 3 -11.68 -2.35 5.40
N ALA A 4 -10.57 -2.50 6.09
CA ALA A 4 -9.38 -1.71 5.86
C ALA A 4 -8.18 -2.64 5.68
N ILE A 5 -7.41 -2.40 4.63
CA ILE A 5 -6.17 -3.12 4.35
C ILE A 5 -5.00 -2.21 4.71
N LEU A 6 -4.17 -2.62 5.66
CA LEU A 6 -2.96 -1.89 6.03
C LEU A 6 -1.74 -2.62 5.46
N LEU A 7 -1.02 -1.97 4.55
CA LEU A 7 0.17 -2.52 3.89
C LEU A 7 1.42 -1.79 4.35
N HIS A 8 2.29 -2.49 5.09
CA HIS A 8 3.54 -1.94 5.61
C HIS A 8 4.63 -1.92 4.53
N GLY A 9 5.56 -0.98 4.63
CA GLY A 9 6.73 -0.92 3.75
C GLY A 9 7.83 -1.90 4.16
N THR A 10 9.02 -1.70 3.59
CA THR A 10 10.25 -2.47 3.89
C THR A 10 10.56 -2.42 5.39
N GLY A 11 11.01 -3.55 5.94
CA GLY A 11 11.29 -3.75 7.36
C GLY A 11 10.04 -3.75 8.25
N GLY A 12 8.84 -3.89 7.67
CA GLY A 12 7.61 -3.79 8.42
C GLY A 12 7.25 -4.98 9.30
N SER A 13 6.19 -4.79 10.09
CA SER A 13 5.69 -5.70 11.12
C SER A 13 4.17 -5.76 11.03
N ASP A 14 3.57 -6.79 11.65
CA ASP A 14 2.12 -7.00 11.81
C ASP A 14 1.62 -6.76 13.25
N THR A 15 2.50 -6.31 14.13
CA THR A 15 2.21 -6.12 15.56
C THR A 15 2.61 -4.74 16.09
N ASP A 16 3.71 -4.17 15.59
CA ASP A 16 4.24 -2.88 16.02
C ASP A 16 4.98 -2.23 14.84
N TYR A 17 4.27 -1.39 14.08
CA TYR A 17 4.80 -0.69 12.93
C TYR A 17 4.31 0.75 12.90
N PHE A 18 5.15 1.68 13.36
CA PHE A 18 4.87 3.11 13.35
C PHE A 18 3.47 3.44 13.91
N TRP A 19 2.58 3.95 13.06
CA TRP A 19 1.22 4.37 13.40
C TRP A 19 0.15 3.30 13.06
N PHE A 20 0.56 2.12 12.58
CA PHE A 20 -0.39 1.09 12.14
C PHE A 20 -1.20 0.50 13.31
N GLU A 21 -0.60 0.33 14.48
CA GLU A 21 -1.31 -0.21 15.65
C GLU A 21 -2.43 0.74 16.09
N ASP A 22 -2.14 2.03 16.22
CA ASP A 22 -3.14 3.05 16.58
C ASP A 22 -4.21 3.23 15.50
N THR A 23 -3.79 3.17 14.23
CA THR A 23 -4.72 3.25 13.09
C THR A 23 -5.65 2.04 13.04
N LYS A 24 -5.12 0.83 13.27
CA LYS A 24 -5.92 -0.39 13.38
C LYS A 24 -6.95 -0.26 14.50
N LYS A 25 -6.54 0.14 15.71
CA LYS A 25 -7.45 0.34 16.85
C LYS A 25 -8.55 1.34 16.51
N TYR A 26 -8.19 2.50 15.97
CA TYR A 26 -9.15 3.52 15.56
C TYR A 26 -10.15 3.00 14.52
N LEU A 27 -9.69 2.30 13.48
CA LEU A 27 -10.55 1.75 12.43
C LEU A 27 -11.49 0.67 12.99
N GLU A 28 -10.99 -0.22 13.84
CA GLU A 28 -11.79 -1.26 14.49
C GLU A 28 -12.88 -0.67 15.40
N GLU A 29 -12.56 0.37 16.18
CA GLU A 29 -13.54 1.12 16.98
C GLU A 29 -14.62 1.80 16.13
N ASN A 30 -14.29 2.15 14.89
CA ASN A 30 -15.20 2.74 13.91
C ASN A 30 -15.88 1.70 12.99
N GLY A 31 -15.80 0.42 13.35
CA GLY A 31 -16.54 -0.67 12.71
C GLY A 31 -15.90 -1.25 11.46
N TYR A 32 -14.62 -0.96 11.18
CA TYR A 32 -13.88 -1.63 10.12
C TYR A 32 -13.35 -2.99 10.59
N LYS A 33 -13.41 -3.97 9.71
CA LYS A 33 -12.57 -5.17 9.82
C LYS A 33 -11.18 -4.84 9.25
N VAL A 34 -10.15 -4.84 10.07
CA VAL A 34 -8.78 -4.51 9.63
C VAL A 34 -8.01 -5.78 9.26
N TRP A 35 -7.37 -5.77 8.10
CA TRP A 35 -6.40 -6.79 7.68
C TRP A 35 -5.03 -6.13 7.53
N TRP A 36 -4.10 -6.54 8.40
CA TRP A 36 -2.72 -6.05 8.45
C TRP A 36 -1.81 -7.29 8.56
N PRO A 37 -1.43 -7.89 7.42
CA PRO A 37 -0.58 -9.08 7.42
C PRO A 37 0.90 -8.70 7.57
N LEU A 38 1.72 -9.68 7.96
CA LEU A 38 3.16 -9.63 7.75
C LEU A 38 3.45 -10.03 6.29
N MET A 39 3.97 -9.09 5.50
CA MET A 39 4.35 -9.35 4.11
C MET A 39 5.62 -10.22 4.03
N PRO A 40 5.80 -11.02 2.97
CA PRO A 40 7.00 -11.85 2.81
C PRO A 40 8.26 -11.00 2.64
N HIS A 41 9.41 -11.55 3.06
CA HIS A 41 10.74 -10.99 2.81
C HIS A 41 10.90 -9.50 3.22
N THR A 42 10.34 -9.10 4.37
CA THR A 42 10.21 -7.69 4.80
C THR A 42 11.45 -6.84 4.62
N GLU A 43 12.66 -7.35 4.88
CA GLU A 43 13.92 -6.60 4.73
C GLU A 43 14.35 -6.32 3.29
N ARG A 44 13.92 -7.17 2.36
CA ARG A 44 14.23 -7.07 0.93
C ARG A 44 13.07 -7.64 0.12
N PRO A 45 11.90 -6.97 0.13
CA PRO A 45 10.71 -7.47 -0.52
C PRO A 45 10.89 -7.40 -2.04
N THR A 46 10.17 -8.24 -2.78
CA THR A 46 10.03 -8.10 -4.23
C THR A 46 8.58 -7.83 -4.58
N LEU A 47 8.34 -7.10 -5.67
CA LEU A 47 6.99 -6.84 -6.14
C LEU A 47 6.23 -8.16 -6.40
N GLN A 48 6.86 -9.12 -7.07
CA GLN A 48 6.23 -10.39 -7.44
C GLN A 48 5.80 -11.20 -6.20
N ASP A 49 6.71 -11.44 -5.25
CA ASP A 49 6.38 -12.19 -4.03
C ASP A 49 5.28 -11.50 -3.22
N SER A 50 5.30 -10.16 -3.21
CA SER A 50 4.29 -9.36 -2.51
C SER A 50 2.93 -9.44 -3.20
N LEU A 51 2.86 -9.34 -4.53
CA LEU A 51 1.62 -9.50 -5.29
C LEU A 51 1.05 -10.91 -5.16
N ASP A 52 1.89 -11.94 -5.23
CA ASP A 52 1.47 -13.33 -5.06
C ASP A 52 0.86 -13.55 -3.68
N PHE A 53 1.51 -13.04 -2.64
CA PHE A 53 0.96 -13.08 -1.28
C PHE A 53 -0.40 -12.38 -1.18
N LEU A 54 -0.56 -11.19 -1.77
CA LEU A 54 -1.84 -10.47 -1.77
C LEU A 54 -2.92 -11.23 -2.53
N ASN A 55 -2.60 -11.78 -3.70
CA ASN A 55 -3.53 -12.55 -4.53
C ASN A 55 -4.06 -13.81 -3.80
N GLU A 56 -3.22 -14.45 -2.99
CA GLU A 56 -3.58 -15.67 -2.26
C GLU A 56 -4.33 -15.37 -0.95
N ASN A 57 -3.96 -14.31 -0.23
CA ASN A 57 -4.35 -14.13 1.17
C ASN A 57 -5.26 -12.93 1.44
N MET A 58 -5.28 -11.93 0.54
CA MET A 58 -6.03 -10.70 0.78
C MET A 58 -7.55 -10.97 0.78
N PRO A 59 -8.30 -10.43 1.77
CA PRO A 59 -9.74 -10.42 1.72
C PRO A 59 -10.24 -9.76 0.43
N LYS A 60 -11.33 -10.28 -0.14
CA LYS A 60 -11.95 -9.65 -1.32
C LYS A 60 -12.35 -8.22 -1.00
N LEU A 61 -11.93 -7.28 -1.86
CA LEU A 61 -12.29 -5.87 -1.75
C LEU A 61 -13.67 -5.61 -2.34
N ASP A 62 -14.37 -4.66 -1.74
CA ASP A 62 -15.68 -4.16 -2.14
C ASP A 62 -15.71 -2.62 -2.12
N GLN A 63 -16.84 -2.05 -2.48
CA GLN A 63 -17.04 -0.60 -2.57
C GLN A 63 -16.96 0.13 -1.23
N GLU A 64 -16.93 -0.56 -0.09
CA GLU A 64 -16.75 0.04 1.24
C GLU A 64 -15.35 -0.19 1.80
N SER A 65 -14.45 -0.78 1.01
CA SER A 65 -13.09 -1.10 1.41
C SER A 65 -12.19 0.13 1.32
N ILE A 66 -11.23 0.22 2.23
CA ILE A 66 -10.13 1.20 2.16
C ILE A 66 -8.78 0.50 2.14
N VAL A 67 -7.81 1.06 1.42
CA VAL A 67 -6.42 0.58 1.40
C VAL A 67 -5.52 1.70 1.91
N ILE A 68 -4.68 1.39 2.88
CA ILE A 68 -3.69 2.30 3.44
C ILE A 68 -2.31 1.66 3.26
N ALA A 69 -1.46 2.29 2.47
CA ALA A 69 -0.12 1.79 2.16
C ALA A 69 0.95 2.78 2.61
N HIS A 70 2.06 2.25 3.13
CA HIS A 70 3.20 3.04 3.57
C HIS A 70 4.46 2.74 2.76
N SER A 71 5.18 3.78 2.36
CA SER A 71 6.49 3.69 1.70
C SER A 71 6.47 2.73 0.52
N SER A 72 7.30 1.68 0.54
CA SER A 72 7.41 0.69 -0.54
C SER A 72 6.15 -0.16 -0.78
N ALA A 73 5.16 -0.12 0.11
CA ALA A 73 3.84 -0.70 -0.17
C ALA A 73 2.98 0.18 -1.08
N CYS A 74 3.31 1.45 -1.28
CA CYS A 74 2.56 2.32 -2.19
C CYS A 74 2.65 1.86 -3.65
N PRO A 75 3.84 1.62 -4.24
CA PRO A 75 3.94 1.09 -5.61
C PRO A 75 3.35 -0.33 -5.74
N LEU A 76 3.39 -1.14 -4.66
CA LEU A 76 2.69 -2.42 -4.60
C LEU A 76 1.17 -2.24 -4.70
N ALA A 77 0.60 -1.29 -3.95
CA ALA A 77 -0.84 -1.00 -4.00
C ALA A 77 -1.27 -0.53 -5.39
N LEU A 78 -0.46 0.31 -6.04
CA LEU A 78 -0.70 0.72 -7.43
C LEU A 78 -0.75 -0.48 -8.38
N SER A 79 0.21 -1.40 -8.26
CA SER A 79 0.26 -2.64 -9.07
C SER A 79 -0.94 -3.56 -8.78
N LEU A 80 -1.35 -3.68 -7.51
CA LEU A 80 -2.54 -4.43 -7.12
C LEU A 80 -3.79 -3.87 -7.81
N PHE A 81 -3.95 -2.55 -7.88
CA PHE A 81 -5.14 -1.92 -8.44
C PHE A 81 -5.36 -2.22 -9.92
N GLU A 82 -4.30 -2.49 -10.68
CA GLU A 82 -4.42 -2.92 -12.08
C GLU A 82 -5.15 -4.28 -12.23
N THR A 83 -5.14 -5.09 -11.17
CA THR A 83 -5.77 -6.41 -11.14
C THR A 83 -7.18 -6.43 -10.55
N LEU A 84 -7.59 -5.34 -9.90
CA LEU A 84 -8.90 -5.28 -9.23
C LEU A 84 -10.04 -5.16 -10.24
N GLN A 85 -11.14 -5.87 -9.94
CA GLN A 85 -12.35 -5.83 -10.76
C GLN A 85 -13.44 -4.95 -10.15
N THR A 86 -13.33 -4.65 -8.85
CA THR A 86 -14.32 -3.90 -8.08
C THR A 86 -13.65 -2.65 -7.54
N PRO A 87 -14.26 -1.46 -7.71
CA PRO A 87 -13.74 -0.24 -7.12
C PRO A 87 -13.87 -0.28 -5.59
N ILE A 88 -12.93 0.38 -4.92
CA ILE A 88 -12.91 0.59 -3.48
C ILE A 88 -13.30 2.03 -3.15
N GLU A 89 -13.56 2.32 -1.87
CA GLU A 89 -13.97 3.65 -1.42
C GLU A 89 -12.79 4.63 -1.46
N GLN A 90 -11.65 4.22 -0.90
CA GLN A 90 -10.53 5.12 -0.66
C GLN A 90 -9.18 4.41 -0.63
N THR A 91 -8.17 5.11 -1.14
CA THR A 91 -6.75 4.76 -1.04
C THR A 91 -6.00 5.87 -0.32
N ILE A 92 -5.19 5.51 0.67
CA ILE A 92 -4.29 6.43 1.38
C ILE A 92 -2.85 5.94 1.17
N LEU A 93 -2.02 6.76 0.53
CA LEU A 93 -0.61 6.47 0.26
C LEU A 93 0.28 7.39 1.10
N VAL A 94 1.03 6.81 2.03
CA VAL A 94 1.86 7.56 3.00
C VAL A 94 3.34 7.37 2.67
N SER A 95 4.08 8.46 2.45
CA SER A 95 5.48 8.46 2.00
C SER A 95 5.68 7.60 0.73
N GLY A 96 4.72 7.65 -0.19
CA GLY A 96 4.72 6.82 -1.39
C GLY A 96 5.61 7.35 -2.51
N TYR A 97 6.02 6.45 -3.40
CA TYR A 97 6.72 6.73 -4.64
C TYR A 97 6.21 5.82 -5.75
N TYR A 98 6.39 6.22 -7.01
CA TYR A 98 6.04 5.45 -8.21
C TYR A 98 7.17 5.41 -9.24
N VAL A 99 8.35 5.94 -8.87
CA VAL A 99 9.60 5.93 -9.62
C VAL A 99 10.75 5.67 -8.66
N SER A 100 11.92 5.26 -9.19
CA SER A 100 13.13 5.06 -8.37
C SER A 100 13.52 6.35 -7.66
N ILE A 101 13.85 6.23 -6.36
CA ILE A 101 14.21 7.36 -5.48
C ILE A 101 15.72 7.44 -5.22
N ASP A 102 16.54 6.82 -6.09
CA ASP A 102 18.02 6.78 -6.01
C ASP A 102 18.54 6.25 -4.66
N ASP A 103 17.84 5.26 -4.10
CA ASP A 103 18.13 4.63 -2.81
C ASP A 103 18.99 3.37 -2.94
N GLN A 104 19.96 3.39 -3.87
CA GLN A 104 20.81 2.23 -4.20
C GLN A 104 20.03 1.00 -4.69
N GLY A 105 18.88 1.23 -5.34
CA GLY A 105 18.07 0.19 -5.98
C GLY A 105 17.14 -0.57 -5.03
N PHE A 106 16.91 -0.06 -3.81
CA PHE A 106 15.93 -0.67 -2.90
C PHE A 106 14.49 -0.38 -3.36
N SER A 107 14.22 0.82 -3.83
CA SER A 107 12.92 1.24 -4.37
C SER A 107 12.53 0.44 -5.62
N GLU A 108 13.52 0.12 -6.45
CA GLU A 108 13.37 -0.70 -7.66
C GLU A 108 12.85 -2.10 -7.38
N LEU A 109 13.04 -2.65 -6.17
CA LEU A 109 12.55 -3.98 -5.82
C LEU A 109 11.01 -4.07 -5.77
N MET A 110 10.35 -2.94 -5.56
CA MET A 110 8.89 -2.85 -5.35
C MET A 110 8.19 -2.08 -6.48
N LEU A 111 8.93 -1.53 -7.42
CA LEU A 111 8.40 -0.91 -8.63
C LEU A 111 8.17 -1.99 -9.69
N GLN A 112 7.12 -1.81 -10.49
CA GLN A 112 6.95 -2.61 -11.70
C GLN A 112 7.92 -2.13 -12.79
N GLU A 113 8.32 -3.04 -13.67
CA GLU A 113 9.18 -2.72 -14.81
C GLU A 113 8.45 -1.90 -15.88
N ASP A 114 7.16 -2.18 -16.08
CA ASP A 114 6.28 -1.50 -17.04
C ASP A 114 5.67 -0.21 -16.44
N GLU A 115 5.17 0.68 -17.29
CA GLU A 115 4.43 1.86 -16.82
C GLU A 115 3.10 1.46 -16.17
N TYR A 116 2.73 2.16 -15.09
CA TYR A 116 1.43 1.99 -14.43
C TYR A 116 0.29 2.41 -15.37
N ASP A 117 -0.75 1.58 -15.50
CA ASP A 117 -1.99 1.89 -16.18
C ASP A 117 -2.87 2.78 -15.29
N TRP A 118 -2.55 4.07 -15.30
CA TRP A 118 -3.26 5.08 -14.52
C TRP A 118 -4.77 5.15 -14.84
N ASP A 119 -5.18 4.78 -16.06
CA ASP A 119 -6.59 4.77 -16.45
C ASP A 119 -7.36 3.61 -15.83
N VAL A 120 -6.71 2.46 -15.60
CA VAL A 120 -7.26 1.35 -14.82
C VAL A 120 -7.26 1.71 -13.34
N ILE A 121 -6.12 2.16 -12.80
CA ILE A 121 -5.95 2.48 -11.37
C ILE A 121 -7.01 3.50 -10.91
N LYS A 122 -7.19 4.61 -11.64
CA LYS A 122 -8.18 5.66 -11.28
C LYS A 122 -9.62 5.18 -11.28
N LYS A 123 -9.96 4.11 -12.01
CA LYS A 123 -11.32 3.55 -12.02
C LYS A 123 -11.62 2.74 -10.77
N VAL A 124 -10.60 2.18 -10.11
CA VAL A 124 -10.80 1.25 -9.00
C VAL A 124 -10.32 1.78 -7.65
N ALA A 125 -9.38 2.71 -7.61
CA ALA A 125 -8.71 3.13 -6.37
C ALA A 125 -9.55 4.02 -5.44
N GLY A 126 -10.75 4.43 -5.86
CA GLY A 126 -11.61 5.33 -5.09
C GLY A 126 -11.02 6.74 -4.96
N GLU A 127 -11.33 7.42 -3.86
CA GLU A 127 -10.64 8.66 -3.50
C GLU A 127 -9.17 8.37 -3.14
N ILE A 128 -8.23 9.09 -3.74
CA ILE A 128 -6.80 8.92 -3.46
C ILE A 128 -6.30 10.09 -2.61
N ILE A 129 -5.80 9.78 -1.43
CA ILE A 129 -5.13 10.72 -0.53
C ILE A 129 -3.64 10.36 -0.49
N VAL A 130 -2.78 11.33 -0.77
CA VAL A 130 -1.32 11.18 -0.66
C VAL A 130 -0.83 12.03 0.50
N ILE A 131 -0.02 11.44 1.37
CA ILE A 131 0.55 12.10 2.56
C ILE A 131 2.06 11.91 2.51
N ASN A 132 2.79 12.95 2.10
CA ASN A 132 4.25 12.93 2.07
C ASN A 132 4.81 14.01 3.00
N SER A 133 5.99 13.75 3.56
CA SER A 133 6.70 14.74 4.38
C SER A 133 7.58 15.62 3.49
N ASP A 134 7.60 16.93 3.76
CA ASP A 134 8.46 17.89 3.04
C ASP A 134 9.97 17.68 3.31
N ASN A 135 10.28 16.88 4.33
CA ASN A 135 11.62 16.56 4.79
C ASN A 135 11.89 15.04 4.91
N ASP A 136 11.16 14.21 4.13
CA ASP A 136 11.39 12.76 4.13
C ASP A 136 12.86 12.46 3.78
N PRO A 137 13.64 11.81 4.68
CA PRO A 137 15.07 11.61 4.50
C PRO A 137 15.39 10.58 3.40
N TRP A 138 14.39 9.85 2.92
CA TRP A 138 14.51 8.81 1.88
C TRP A 138 14.10 9.31 0.50
N GLY A 139 13.65 10.56 0.38
CA GLY A 139 13.32 11.15 -0.92
C GLY A 139 11.85 11.02 -1.34
N CYS A 140 10.99 10.41 -0.51
CA CYS A 140 9.53 10.39 -0.70
C CYS A 140 8.88 11.74 -0.35
N ASN A 141 9.30 12.81 -1.02
CA ASN A 141 8.82 14.18 -0.81
C ASN A 141 8.00 14.69 -2.00
N ASP A 142 7.46 15.90 -1.92
CA ASP A 142 6.56 16.50 -2.92
C ASP A 142 7.29 17.06 -4.17
N LYS A 143 8.52 16.64 -4.45
CA LYS A 143 9.31 17.14 -5.60
C LYS A 143 9.11 16.36 -6.88
#